data_AF-A0A7Y9BHK8-F1
#
_entry.id   AF-A0A7Y9BHK8-F1
#
_cell.length_a   1.000
_cell.length_b   1.000
_cell.length_c   1.000
_cell.angle_alpha   90.00
_cell.angle_beta   90.00
_cell.angle_gamma   90.00
#
_symmetry.space_group_name_H-M   'P 1'
#
loop_
_entity.id
_entity.type
_entity.pdbx_description
1 polymer ?
#
loop_
_entity_poly.entity_id
_entity_poly.type
_entity_poly.pdbx_seq_one_letter_code
_entity_poly.pdbx_strand_id
1 'polypeptide(L)'
;MLRSKREVQVFLKIFEAFANWDGEKHFLTMETENPKGILTIMKSSDGAFYYHRKNELYWDIKEIKVESGILTDIIWAFRQAVNKSIKEIAV
;
A
#
# COMPACT_ATOMS: atom_id res chain seq x y z
N MET A 1 -9.79 -10.43 -1.70
CA MET A 1 -8.53 -10.62 -2.46
C MET A 1 -8.69 -9.86 -3.77
N LEU A 2 -7.85 -8.88 -4.04
CA LEU A 2 -7.86 -8.01 -5.22
C LEU A 2 -7.69 -8.83 -6.50
N ARG A 3 -8.73 -8.89 -7.32
CA ARG A 3 -8.81 -9.59 -8.61
C ARG A 3 -8.95 -8.64 -9.80
N SER A 4 -9.21 -7.35 -9.55
CA SER A 4 -9.34 -6.30 -10.56
C SER A 4 -8.88 -4.93 -10.05
N LYS A 5 -8.58 -3.99 -10.96
CA LYS A 5 -8.31 -2.58 -10.60
C LYS A 5 -9.52 -1.89 -9.94
N ARG A 6 -10.75 -2.33 -10.24
CA ARG A 6 -11.96 -1.83 -9.56
C ARG A 6 -11.95 -2.19 -8.07
N GLU A 7 -11.53 -3.40 -7.72
CA GLU A 7 -11.40 -3.79 -6.30
C GLU A 7 -10.27 -3.05 -5.61
N VAL A 8 -9.22 -2.65 -6.32
CA VAL A 8 -8.17 -1.77 -5.76
C VAL A 8 -8.78 -0.43 -5.33
N GLN A 9 -9.64 0.15 -6.17
CA GLN A 9 -10.36 1.39 -5.83
C GLN A 9 -11.28 1.22 -4.62
N VAL A 10 -11.94 0.07 -4.50
CA VAL A 10 -12.73 -0.25 -3.30
C VAL A 10 -11.83 -0.37 -2.08
N PHE A 11 -10.72 -1.11 -2.18
CA PHE A 11 -9.72 -1.25 -1.13
C PHE A 11 -9.21 0.11 -0.64
N LEU A 12 -8.90 1.05 -1.54
CA LEU A 12 -8.46 2.39 -1.17
C LEU A 12 -9.50 3.16 -0.34
N LYS A 13 -10.80 2.94 -0.58
CA LYS A 13 -11.87 3.57 0.21
C LYS A 13 -11.96 3.03 1.64
N ILE A 14 -11.61 1.77 1.84
CA ILE A 14 -11.65 1.08 3.14
C ILE A 14 -10.25 0.79 3.68
N PHE A 15 -9.23 1.49 3.18
CA PHE A 15 -7.82 1.22 3.45
C PHE A 15 -7.50 1.15 4.94
N GLU A 16 -8.12 2.03 5.73
CA GLU A 16 -7.91 2.15 7.18
C GLU A 16 -8.28 0.87 7.94
N ALA A 17 -9.22 0.07 7.43
CA ALA A 17 -9.58 -1.22 8.03
C ALA A 17 -8.46 -2.28 7.91
N PHE A 18 -7.47 -2.04 7.06
CA PHE A 18 -6.32 -2.93 6.83
C PHE A 18 -4.99 -2.25 7.19
N ALA A 19 -5.02 -1.10 7.86
CA ALA A 19 -3.83 -0.32 8.13
C ALA A 19 -3.66 -0.09 9.63
N ASN A 20 -2.40 0.00 10.06
CA ASN A 20 -2.06 0.42 11.41
C ASN A 20 -2.11 1.94 11.52
N TRP A 21 -2.36 2.46 12.72
CA TRP A 21 -2.30 3.89 13.01
C TRP A 21 -1.04 4.19 13.83
N ASP A 22 -0.21 5.14 13.38
CA ASP A 22 1.01 5.55 14.09
C ASP A 22 0.85 6.81 14.96
N GLY A 23 -0.34 7.40 15.00
CA GLY A 23 -0.60 8.69 15.65
C GLY A 23 -0.81 9.85 14.68
N GLU A 24 -0.42 9.69 13.40
CA GLU A 24 -0.52 10.73 12.37
C GLU A 24 -1.11 10.21 11.04
N LYS A 25 -0.72 8.99 10.62
CA LYS A 25 -1.13 8.37 9.36
C LYS A 25 -1.54 6.92 9.56
N HIS A 26 -2.46 6.47 8.71
CA HIS A 26 -2.73 5.04 8.54
C HIS A 26 -1.68 4.47 7.59
N PHE A 27 -1.03 3.37 7.95
CA PHE A 27 -0.01 2.74 7.13
C PHE A 27 -0.18 1.22 7.03
N LEU A 28 0.13 0.69 5.86
CA LEU A 28 0.19 -0.74 5.58
C LEU A 28 1.55 -1.04 4.96
N THR A 29 2.35 -1.86 5.64
CA THR A 29 3.66 -2.31 5.20
C THR A 29 3.61 -3.78 4.82
N MET A 30 4.25 -4.14 3.71
CA MET A 30 4.28 -5.50 3.19
C MET A 30 5.60 -5.81 2.50
N GLU A 31 6.02 -7.07 2.58
CA GLU A 31 7.15 -7.58 1.82
C GLU A 31 6.75 -7.83 0.36
N THR A 32 7.64 -7.47 -0.57
CA THR A 32 7.48 -7.70 -2.01
C THR A 32 8.53 -8.70 -2.48
N GLU A 33 8.20 -9.55 -3.45
CA GLU A 33 9.14 -10.56 -3.99
C GLU A 33 9.78 -10.14 -5.32
N ASN A 34 9.13 -9.29 -6.11
CA ASN A 34 9.63 -8.81 -7.40
C ASN A 34 9.32 -7.31 -7.60
N PRO A 35 10.29 -6.40 -7.35
CA PRO A 35 11.60 -6.67 -6.74
C PRO A 35 11.47 -7.09 -5.27
N LYS A 36 12.45 -7.85 -4.76
CA LYS A 36 12.50 -8.22 -3.34
C LYS A 36 12.67 -6.97 -2.48
N GLY A 37 11.78 -6.72 -1.53
CA GLY A 37 11.83 -5.50 -0.72
C GLY A 37 10.61 -5.30 0.17
N ILE A 38 10.36 -4.04 0.50
CA ILE A 38 9.26 -3.57 1.34
C ILE A 38 8.52 -2.47 0.58
N LEU A 39 7.20 -2.62 0.49
CA LEU A 39 6.28 -1.57 0.07
C LEU A 39 5.50 -1.11 1.30
N THR A 40 5.44 0.20 1.50
CA THR A 40 4.54 0.80 2.48
C THR A 40 3.62 1.77 1.77
N ILE A 41 2.32 1.64 2.04
CA ILE A 41 1.28 2.55 1.59
C ILE A 41 0.79 3.29 2.82
N MET A 42 0.61 4.61 2.72
CA MET A 42 0.17 5.47 3.81
C MET A 42 -1.00 6.32 3.35
N LYS A 43 -1.90 6.62 4.29
CA LYS A 43 -3.01 7.54 4.13
C LYS A 43 -2.99 8.52 5.29
N SER A 44 -2.79 9.79 4.96
CA SER A 44 -2.85 10.87 5.94
C SER A 44 -4.30 11.21 6.31
N SER A 45 -4.48 11.96 7.40
CA SER A 45 -5.80 12.34 7.93
C SER A 45 -6.63 13.20 6.96
N ASP A 46 -5.99 13.91 6.02
CA ASP A 46 -6.67 14.69 4.98
C ASP A 46 -7.13 13.83 3.78
N GLY A 47 -6.83 12.53 3.82
CA GLY A 47 -7.18 11.57 2.77
C GLY A 47 -6.13 11.40 1.67
N ALA A 48 -5.04 12.17 1.69
CA ALA A 48 -3.96 12.02 0.72
C ALA A 48 -3.18 10.72 0.96
N PHE A 49 -2.87 10.04 -0.15
CA PHE A 49 -2.07 8.83 -0.14
C PHE A 49 -0.62 9.10 -0.46
N TYR A 50 0.22 8.29 0.18
CA TYR A 50 1.66 8.28 -0.01
C TYR A 50 2.12 6.83 -0.12
N TYR A 51 3.27 6.63 -0.75
CA TYR A 51 3.94 5.34 -0.68
C TYR A 51 5.44 5.52 -0.53
N HIS A 52 6.09 4.50 0.01
CA HIS A 52 7.54 4.37 -0.02
C HIS A 52 7.91 2.93 -0.40
N ARG A 53 9.06 2.77 -1.06
CA ARG A 53 9.62 1.46 -1.41
C ARG A 53 11.04 1.36 -0.90
N LYS A 54 11.39 0.21 -0.35
CA LYS A 54 12.76 -0.12 0.06
C LYS A 54 13.13 -1.48 -0.50
N ASN A 55 14.17 -1.53 -1.32
CA ASN A 55 14.82 -2.77 -1.76
C ASN A 55 16.34 -2.57 -1.74
N GLU A 56 17.10 -3.60 -2.10
CA GLU A 56 18.57 -3.57 -2.06
C GLU A 56 19.19 -2.47 -2.95
N LEU A 57 18.51 -2.08 -4.02
CA LEU A 57 19.01 -1.12 -5.02
C LEU A 57 18.35 0.26 -4.91
N TYR A 58 17.29 0.39 -4.10
CA TYR A 58 16.43 1.56 -4.06
C TYR A 58 15.87 1.77 -2.65
N TRP A 59 16.22 2.90 -2.05
CA TRP A 59 15.63 3.35 -0.81
C TRP A 59 14.99 4.71 -1.03
N ASP A 60 13.67 4.73 -1.16
CA ASP A 60 12.95 5.99 -1.13
C ASP A 60 12.93 6.50 0.31
N ILE A 61 13.78 7.47 0.59
CA ILE A 61 13.85 8.13 1.91
C ILE A 61 12.66 9.09 2.08
N LYS A 62 11.97 9.45 0.99
CA LYS A 62 10.87 10.43 0.98
C LYS A 62 9.53 9.75 0.73
N GLU A 63 8.51 10.17 1.49
CA GLU A 63 7.12 9.83 1.20
C GLU A 63 6.70 10.51 -0.12
N ILE A 64 6.37 9.72 -1.13
CA ILE A 64 5.89 10.25 -2.41
C ILE A 64 4.37 10.36 -2.34
N LYS A 65 3.86 11.60 -2.35
CA LYS A 65 2.41 11.85 -2.53
C LYS A 65 2.00 11.30 -3.89
N VAL A 66 0.94 10.50 -3.92
CA VAL A 66 0.54 9.77 -5.11
C VAL A 66 -0.95 9.94 -5.39
N GLU A 67 -1.25 10.17 -6.67
CA GLU A 67 -2.62 10.23 -7.15
C GLU A 67 -3.25 8.84 -7.19
N SER A 68 -4.58 8.78 -7.02
CA SER A 68 -5.31 7.51 -6.91
C SER A 68 -5.14 6.58 -8.12
N GLY A 69 -5.01 7.14 -9.33
CA GLY A 69 -4.74 6.37 -10.55
C GLY A 69 -3.38 5.68 -10.52
N ILE A 70 -2.32 6.42 -10.24
CA ILE A 70 -0.95 5.89 -10.13
C ILE A 70 -0.87 4.87 -8.99
N LEU A 71 -1.45 5.19 -7.82
CA LEU A 71 -1.49 4.28 -6.69
C LEU A 71 -2.23 2.98 -7.02
N THR A 72 -3.29 3.05 -7.83
CA THR A 72 -4.01 1.86 -8.29
C THR A 72 -3.11 0.95 -9.11
N ASP A 73 -2.30 1.53 -10.00
CA ASP A 73 -1.37 0.75 -10.81
C ASP A 73 -0.26 0.14 -9.98
N ILE A 74 0.24 0.87 -8.97
CA ILE A 74 1.23 0.35 -8.00
C ILE A 74 0.63 -0.84 -7.22
N ILE A 75 -0.54 -0.66 -6.60
CA ILE A 75 -1.20 -1.73 -5.85
C ILE A 75 -1.50 -2.92 -6.76
N TRP A 76 -1.90 -2.68 -8.00
CA TRP A 76 -2.15 -3.76 -8.96
C TRP A 76 -0.88 -4.54 -9.31
N ALA A 77 0.25 -3.85 -9.49
CA ALA A 77 1.55 -4.47 -9.72
C ALA A 77 1.97 -5.34 -8.52
N PHE A 78 1.77 -4.86 -7.29
CA PHE A 78 2.10 -5.57 -6.05
C PHE A 78 0.93 -6.36 -5.45
N ARG A 79 -0.14 -6.64 -6.22
CA ARG A 79 -1.40 -7.19 -5.68
C ARG A 79 -1.25 -8.50 -4.92
N GLN A 80 -0.26 -9.32 -5.26
CA GLN A 80 0.00 -10.56 -4.54
C GLN A 80 0.47 -10.30 -3.10
N ALA A 81 1.42 -9.38 -2.93
CA ALA A 81 1.90 -8.95 -1.61
C ALA A 81 0.77 -8.29 -0.81
N VAL A 82 0.04 -7.35 -1.42
CA VAL A 82 -1.11 -6.68 -0.78
C VAL A 82 -2.17 -7.70 -0.33
N ASN A 83 -2.48 -8.68 -1.19
CA ASN A 83 -3.44 -9.74 -0.85
C ASN A 83 -2.96 -10.66 0.27
N LYS A 84 -1.66 -10.91 0.36
CA LYS A 84 -1.07 -11.67 1.47
C LYS A 84 -1.25 -10.90 2.78
N SER A 85 -0.89 -9.62 2.81
CA SER A 85 -1.01 -8.78 4.01
C SER A 85 -2.46 -8.60 4.45
N ILE A 86 -3.42 -8.39 3.52
CA ILE A 86 -4.84 -8.31 3.85
C ILE A 86 -5.33 -9.62 4.53
N LYS A 87 -4.85 -10.77 4.06
CA LYS A 87 -5.22 -12.07 4.65
C LYS A 87 -4.64 -12.24 6.05
N GLU A 88 -3.40 -11.81 6.28
CA GLU A 88 -2.75 -11.91 7.59
C GLU A 88 -3.44 -11.06 8.66
N ILE A 89 -4.05 -9.93 8.29
CA ILE A 89 -4.78 -9.04 9.21
C ILE A 89 -6.21 -9.55 9.50
N ALA A 90 -6.83 -10.23 8.53
CA ALA A 90 -8.21 -10.71 8.66
C ALA A 90 -8.33 -12.05 9.43
N VAL A 91 -7.23 -12.57 9.98
CA VAL A 91 -7.15 -13.84 10.73
C VAL A 91 -7.10 -13.58 12.23
#